data_AF-A0A9X1YAW1-F1
#
_entry.id   AF-A0A9X1YAW1-F1
#
_cell.length_a   1.000
_cell.length_b   1.000
_cell.length_c   1.000
_cell.angle_alpha   90.00
_cell.angle_beta   90.00
_cell.angle_gamma   90.00
#
_symmetry.space_group_name_H-M   'P 1'
#
loop_
_entity.id
_entity.type
_entity.pdbx_description
1 polymer ?
#
loop_
_entity_poly.entity_id
_entity_poly.type
_entity_poly.pdbx_seq_one_letter_code
_entity_poly.pdbx_strand_id
1 'polypeptide(L)'
;MTPADVAMRARVLALLPQAEAEWLARQIPPPPEPIKEKRREAVRAAIALFGTMPPTVAAKALSRAWDTYLIECWPGDRERDGVPLASSVLRRALFRLTMLSDGRSLGWRRIHDLASDTA
;
A
#
# COMPACT_ATOMS: atom_id res chain seq x y z
N MET A 1 18.55 -1.66 0.53
CA MET A 1 19.05 -2.15 1.83
C MET A 1 19.16 -3.66 1.74
N THR A 2 20.36 -4.18 1.93
CA THR A 2 20.70 -5.59 1.73
C THR A 2 20.37 -6.42 2.98
N PRO A 3 20.24 -7.75 2.87
CA PRO A 3 20.12 -8.63 4.04
C PRO A 3 21.27 -8.46 5.05
N ALA A 4 22.47 -8.11 4.55
CA ALA A 4 23.64 -7.81 5.38
C ALA A 4 23.44 -6.52 6.20
N ASP A 5 22.82 -5.48 5.63
CA ASP A 5 22.54 -4.23 6.35
C ASP A 5 21.52 -4.43 7.49
N VAL A 6 20.51 -5.29 7.27
CA VAL A 6 19.52 -5.65 8.31
C VAL A 6 20.18 -6.43 9.44
N ALA A 7 21.02 -7.42 9.11
CA ALA A 7 21.74 -8.22 10.10
C ALA A 7 22.75 -7.38 10.90
N MET A 8 23.43 -6.44 10.25
CA MET A 8 24.35 -5.50 10.91
C MET A 8 23.59 -4.59 11.87
N ARG A 9 22.44 -4.05 11.46
CA ARG A 9 21.59 -3.20 12.30
C ARG A 9 21.07 -3.93 13.53
N ALA A 10 20.63 -5.19 13.38
CA ALA A 10 20.19 -6.02 14.49
C ALA A 10 21.32 -6.29 15.50
N ARG A 11 22.54 -6.52 15.01
CA ARG A 11 23.72 -6.72 15.85
C ARG A 11 24.10 -5.47 16.63
N VAL A 12 24.05 -4.28 16.02
CA VAL A 12 24.37 -3.01 16.70
C VAL A 12 23.34 -2.70 17.79
N LEU A 13 22.05 -2.88 17.52
CA LEU A 13 21.00 -2.66 18.52
C LEU A 13 21.08 -3.65 19.69
N ALA A 14 21.52 -4.89 19.45
CA ALA A 14 21.68 -5.92 20.49
C ALA A 14 22.86 -5.66 21.46
N LEU A 15 23.78 -4.76 21.11
CA LEU A 15 24.93 -4.39 21.94
C LEU A 15 24.68 -3.17 22.82
N LEU A 16 23.53 -2.51 22.66
CA LEU A 16 23.16 -1.31 23.41
C LEU A 16 22.34 -1.66 24.65
N PRO A 17 22.45 -0.88 25.74
CA PRO A 17 21.49 -0.91 26.83
C PRO A 17 20.07 -0.76 26.28
N GLN A 18 19.11 -1.51 26.81
CA GLN A 18 17.76 -1.62 26.24
C GLN A 18 17.07 -0.26 26.01
N ALA A 19 17.28 0.71 26.91
CA ALA A 19 16.74 2.06 26.77
C ALA A 19 17.35 2.84 25.59
N GLU A 20 18.63 2.67 25.30
CA GLU A 20 19.31 3.28 24.15
C GLU A 20 18.96 2.57 22.84
N ALA A 21 18.83 1.24 22.86
CA ALA A 21 18.37 0.45 21.71
C ALA A 21 16.95 0.87 21.28
N GLU A 22 16.04 1.04 22.24
CA GLU A 22 14.67 1.50 21.97
C GLU A 22 14.64 2.95 21.46
N TRP A 23 15.48 3.84 22.01
CA TRP A 23 15.59 5.21 21.54
C TRP A 23 16.15 5.27 20.10
N LEU A 24 17.21 4.53 19.80
CA LEU A 24 17.77 4.43 18.45
C LEU A 24 16.83 3.74 17.46
N ALA A 25 16.10 2.70 17.89
CA ALA A 25 15.11 2.06 17.04
C ALA A 25 13.98 3.01 16.61
N ARG A 26 13.62 3.99 17.46
CA ARG A 26 12.64 5.04 17.11
C ARG A 26 13.20 6.10 16.16
N GLN A 27 14.51 6.34 16.20
CA GLN A 27 15.18 7.34 15.35
C GLN A 27 15.52 6.79 13.96
N ILE A 28 15.73 5.48 13.83
CA ILE A 28 16.09 4.86 12.56
C ILE A 28 14.80 4.42 11.84
N PRO A 29 14.49 4.96 10.64
CA PRO A 29 13.29 4.57 9.92
C PRO A 29 13.24 3.05 9.70
N PRO A 30 12.05 2.43 9.72
CA PRO A 30 11.93 1.01 9.46
C PRO A 30 12.51 0.68 8.08
N PRO A 31 12.97 -0.56 7.86
CA PRO A 31 13.30 -1.04 6.52
C PRO A 31 12.21 -0.62 5.52
N PRO A 32 12.55 -0.18 4.30
CA PRO A 32 11.53 0.06 3.29
C PRO A 32 10.76 -1.23 3.10
N GLU A 33 9.46 -1.20 3.41
CA GLU A 33 8.60 -2.36 3.23
C GLU A 33 8.65 -2.86 1.78
N PRO A 34 8.63 -4.18 1.57
CA PRO A 34 8.57 -4.73 0.23
C PRO A 34 7.31 -4.20 -0.48
N ILE A 35 7.43 -3.90 -1.78
CA ILE A 35 6.31 -3.39 -2.61
C ILE A 35 5.04 -4.25 -2.48
N LYS A 36 5.21 -5.56 -2.26
CA LYS A 36 4.10 -6.49 -2.02
C LYS A 36 3.27 -6.12 -0.77
N GLU A 37 3.91 -5.76 0.33
CA GLU A 37 3.21 -5.41 1.58
C GLU A 37 2.52 -4.05 1.44
N LYS A 38 3.21 -3.06 0.87
CA LYS A 38 2.60 -1.75 0.54
C LYS A 38 1.37 -1.88 -0.35
N ARG A 39 1.42 -2.78 -1.34
CA ARG A 39 0.28 -3.07 -2.22
C ARG A 39 -0.87 -3.71 -1.44
N ARG A 40 -0.55 -4.65 -0.54
CA ARG A 40 -1.55 -5.30 0.32
C ARG A 40 -2.25 -4.29 1.22
N GLU A 41 -1.48 -3.44 1.92
CA GLU A 41 -2.01 -2.37 2.76
C GLU A 41 -2.88 -1.39 1.95
N ALA A 42 -2.40 -0.95 0.78
CA ALA A 42 -3.16 -0.07 -0.10
C ALA A 42 -4.49 -0.70 -0.56
N VAL A 43 -4.51 -2.02 -0.85
CA VAL A 43 -5.75 -2.73 -1.19
C VAL A 43 -6.70 -2.76 0.00
N ARG A 44 -6.23 -3.07 1.21
CA ARG A 44 -7.06 -3.07 2.42
C ARG A 44 -7.66 -1.68 2.68
N ALA A 45 -6.83 -0.63 2.59
CA ALA A 45 -7.28 0.74 2.77
C ALA A 45 -8.33 1.15 1.73
N ALA A 46 -8.15 0.76 0.46
CA ALA A 46 -9.11 1.06 -0.59
C ALA A 46 -10.42 0.27 -0.43
N ILE A 47 -10.37 -0.98 0.02
CA ILE A 47 -11.58 -1.78 0.31
C ILE A 47 -12.37 -1.18 1.47
N ALA A 48 -11.70 -0.68 2.51
CA ALA A 48 -12.37 -0.08 3.66
C ALA A 48 -13.27 1.11 3.27
N LEU A 49 -13.01 1.77 2.14
CA LEU A 49 -13.86 2.85 1.61
C LEU A 49 -15.24 2.38 1.15
N PHE A 50 -15.43 1.08 0.89
CA PHE A 50 -16.71 0.48 0.52
C PHE A 50 -17.55 0.08 1.75
N GLY A 51 -17.07 0.39 2.97
CA GLY A 51 -17.84 0.29 4.20
C GLY A 51 -18.25 -1.14 4.56
N THR A 52 -19.52 -1.32 4.91
CA THR A 52 -20.09 -2.58 5.45
C THR A 52 -20.44 -3.61 4.37
N MET A 53 -20.03 -3.39 3.12
CA MET A 53 -20.25 -4.36 2.05
C MET A 53 -19.59 -5.71 2.39
N PRO A 54 -20.22 -6.84 2.02
CA PRO A 54 -19.57 -8.13 2.12
C PRO A 54 -18.22 -8.14 1.39
N PRO A 55 -17.16 -8.80 1.89
CA PRO A 55 -15.80 -8.70 1.34
C PRO A 55 -15.71 -8.96 -0.17
N THR A 56 -16.40 -9.98 -0.66
CA THR A 56 -16.46 -10.31 -2.10
C THR A 56 -17.13 -9.21 -2.93
N VAL A 57 -18.15 -8.55 -2.39
CA VAL A 57 -18.87 -7.45 -3.05
C VAL A 57 -17.99 -6.21 -3.09
N ALA A 58 -17.34 -5.88 -1.96
CA ALA A 58 -16.39 -4.78 -1.88
C ALA A 58 -15.21 -4.96 -2.85
N ALA A 59 -14.65 -6.17 -2.95
CA ALA A 59 -13.57 -6.47 -3.89
C ALA A 59 -13.99 -6.30 -5.36
N LYS A 60 -15.21 -6.71 -5.73
CA LYS A 60 -15.76 -6.48 -7.07
C LYS A 60 -16.01 -5.00 -7.34
N ALA A 61 -16.53 -4.27 -6.37
CA ALA A 61 -16.77 -2.84 -6.49
C ALA A 61 -15.46 -2.06 -6.66
N LEU A 62 -14.43 -2.40 -5.88
CA LEU A 62 -13.10 -1.83 -6.03
C LEU A 62 -12.48 -2.16 -7.39
N SER A 63 -12.56 -3.41 -7.85
CA SER A 63 -12.07 -3.81 -9.17
C SER A 63 -12.68 -2.95 -10.28
N ARG A 64 -14.00 -2.76 -10.27
CA ARG A 64 -14.71 -1.93 -11.26
C ARG A 64 -14.30 -0.46 -11.16
N ALA A 65 -14.27 0.10 -9.96
CA ALA A 65 -13.86 1.48 -9.75
C ALA A 65 -12.42 1.72 -10.23
N TRP A 66 -11.54 0.74 -10.05
CA TRP A 66 -10.17 0.81 -10.51
C TRP A 66 -10.07 0.74 -12.04
N ASP A 67 -10.80 -0.17 -12.68
CA ASP A 67 -10.85 -0.23 -14.15
C ASP A 67 -11.36 1.09 -14.75
N THR A 68 -12.43 1.67 -14.18
CA THR A 68 -12.93 2.99 -14.59
C THR A 68 -11.87 4.08 -14.40
N TYR A 69 -11.17 4.09 -13.26
CA TYR A 69 -10.10 5.05 -12.99
C TYR A 69 -8.95 4.98 -14.01
N LEU A 70 -8.54 3.77 -14.40
CA LEU A 70 -7.47 3.56 -15.38
C LEU A 70 -7.83 4.13 -16.77
N ILE A 71 -9.11 4.07 -17.13
CA ILE A 71 -9.60 4.58 -18.41
C ILE A 71 -9.76 6.10 -18.36
N GLU A 72 -10.41 6.61 -17.32
CA GLU A 72 -10.90 7.99 -17.31
C GLU A 72 -9.93 9.00 -16.68
N CYS A 73 -9.13 8.57 -15.71
CA CYS A 73 -8.37 9.49 -14.85
C CYS A 73 -6.86 9.27 -14.92
N TRP A 74 -6.42 8.03 -15.06
CA TRP A 74 -5.00 7.66 -14.96
C TRP A 74 -4.08 8.38 -15.95
N PRO A 75 -4.40 8.53 -17.24
CA PRO A 75 -3.52 9.25 -18.18
C PRO A 75 -3.21 10.67 -17.70
N GLY A 76 -4.24 11.42 -17.30
CA GLY A 76 -4.07 12.80 -16.83
C GLY A 76 -3.43 12.92 -15.45
N ASP A 77 -3.73 12.00 -14.53
CA ASP A 77 -3.09 12.00 -13.20
C ASP A 77 -1.62 11.59 -13.28
N ARG A 78 -1.28 10.69 -14.21
CA ARG A 78 0.10 10.27 -14.48
C ARG A 78 0.91 11.40 -15.12
N GLU A 79 0.36 12.09 -16.12
CA GLU A 79 1.03 13.24 -16.75
C GLU A 79 1.33 14.38 -15.77
N ARG A 80 0.53 14.49 -14.71
CA ARG A 80 0.70 15.49 -13.65
C ARG A 80 1.54 15.01 -12.48
N ASP A 81 2.04 13.77 -12.54
CA ASP A 81 2.72 13.08 -11.44
C ASP A 81 1.93 13.12 -10.12
N GLY A 82 0.60 13.14 -10.17
CA GLY A 82 -0.21 13.27 -8.97
C GLY A 82 -1.71 13.47 -9.17
N VAL A 83 -2.45 13.26 -8.08
CA VAL A 83 -3.89 13.51 -7.98
C VAL A 83 -4.13 14.84 -7.28
N PRO A 84 -5.00 15.73 -7.81
CA PRO A 84 -5.34 16.98 -7.13
C PRO A 84 -5.87 16.75 -5.71
N LEU A 85 -5.46 17.59 -4.76
CA LEU A 85 -5.88 17.47 -3.35
C LEU A 85 -7.40 17.55 -3.16
N ALA A 86 -8.10 18.31 -4.01
CA ALA A 86 -9.55 18.42 -4.01
C ALA A 86 -10.28 17.14 -4.48
N SER A 87 -9.56 16.14 -5.00
CA SER A 87 -10.16 14.89 -5.47
C SER A 87 -10.75 14.04 -4.34
N SER A 88 -11.61 13.09 -4.71
CA SER A 88 -12.18 12.15 -3.75
C SER A 88 -11.10 11.26 -3.10
N VAL A 89 -11.37 10.80 -1.87
CA VAL A 89 -10.52 9.84 -1.16
C VAL A 89 -10.30 8.58 -2.00
N LEU A 90 -11.36 8.11 -2.68
CA LEU A 90 -11.30 6.96 -3.57
C LEU A 90 -10.34 7.17 -4.75
N ARG A 91 -10.40 8.31 -5.45
CA ARG A 91 -9.46 8.58 -6.57
C ARG A 91 -8.01 8.59 -6.10
N ARG A 92 -7.73 9.19 -4.94
CA ARG A 92 -6.38 9.18 -4.35
C ARG A 92 -5.92 7.77 -3.98
N ALA A 93 -6.81 6.93 -3.45
CA ALA A 93 -6.50 5.53 -3.16
C ALA A 93 -6.22 4.73 -4.44
N LEU A 94 -7.03 4.93 -5.49
CA LEU A 94 -6.85 4.29 -6.80
C LEU A 94 -5.55 4.70 -7.49
N PHE A 95 -5.14 5.96 -7.40
CA PHE A 95 -3.83 6.40 -7.90
C PHE A 95 -2.69 5.70 -7.18
N ARG A 96 -2.71 5.65 -5.84
CA ARG A 96 -1.69 4.92 -5.05
C ARG A 96 -1.63 3.44 -5.45
N LEU A 97 -2.78 2.80 -5.58
CA LEU A 97 -2.89 1.41 -6.03
C LEU A 97 -2.30 1.20 -7.42
N THR A 98 -2.60 2.12 -8.34
CA THR A 98 -2.13 2.09 -9.72
C THR A 98 -0.61 2.28 -9.80
N MET A 99 -0.06 3.21 -9.02
CA MET A 99 1.39 3.40 -8.87
C MET A 99 2.08 2.14 -8.34
N LEU A 100 1.50 1.47 -7.35
CA LEU A 100 2.05 0.24 -6.79
C LEU A 100 1.87 -0.99 -7.68
N SER A 101 1.10 -0.87 -8.76
CA SER A 101 0.73 -1.96 -9.68
C SER A 101 1.13 -1.66 -11.14
N ASP A 102 2.10 -0.76 -11.33
CA ASP A 102 2.67 -0.41 -12.64
C ASP A 102 1.63 -0.03 -13.71
N GLY A 103 0.59 0.72 -13.29
CA GLY A 103 -0.45 1.16 -14.22
C GLY A 103 -1.51 0.10 -14.55
N ARG A 104 -1.57 -1.03 -13.82
CA ARG A 104 -2.50 -2.13 -14.08
C ARG A 104 -3.47 -2.31 -12.93
N SER A 105 -4.71 -2.69 -13.25
CA SER A 105 -5.68 -3.12 -12.24
C SER A 105 -5.44 -4.57 -11.85
N LEU A 106 -6.01 -4.94 -10.71
CA LEU A 106 -6.08 -6.32 -10.25
C LEU A 106 -7.51 -6.82 -10.42
N GLY A 107 -7.68 -8.06 -10.86
CA GLY A 107 -8.99 -8.69 -10.86
C GLY A 107 -9.52 -8.86 -9.43
N TRP A 108 -10.85 -8.78 -9.27
CA TRP A 108 -11.53 -8.82 -7.96
C TRP A 108 -11.11 -9.99 -7.06
N ARG A 109 -10.77 -11.17 -7.61
CA ARG A 109 -10.27 -12.31 -6.81
C ARG A 109 -8.95 -11.98 -6.12
N ARG A 110 -8.01 -11.40 -6.87
CA ARG A 110 -6.71 -11.00 -6.32
C ARG A 110 -6.84 -9.89 -5.29
N ILE A 111 -7.76 -8.97 -5.51
CA ILE A 111 -8.12 -7.93 -4.54
C ILE A 111 -8.65 -8.54 -3.25
N HIS A 112 -9.58 -9.50 -3.36
CA HIS A 112 -10.12 -10.23 -2.21
C HIS A 112 -9.02 -10.96 -1.44
N ASP A 113 -8.17 -11.74 -2.12
CA ASP A 113 -7.09 -12.48 -1.48
C ASP A 113 -6.15 -11.56 -0.70
N LEU A 114 -5.75 -10.42 -1.29
CA LEU A 114 -4.87 -9.46 -0.63
C LEU A 114 -5.53 -8.78 0.58
N ALA A 115 -6.86 -8.67 0.59
CA ALA A 115 -7.59 -8.08 1.70
C ALA A 115 -7.86 -9.07 2.83
N SER A 116 -8.02 -10.36 2.51
CA SER A 116 -8.30 -11.43 3.46
C SER A 116 -7.06 -12.07 4.08
N ASP A 117 -5.89 -11.91 3.45
CA ASP A 117 -4.60 -12.35 4.01
C ASP A 117 -4.27 -11.52 5.27
N THR A 118 -4.76 -11.93 6.44
CA THR A 118 -4.22 -11.51 7.75
C THR A 118 -3.03 -12.41 8.07
N ALA A 119 -1.83 -11.89 7.83
CA ALA A 119 -0.59 -12.43 8.41
C ALA A 119 -0.23 -11.62 9.65
#